data_AF-A0AB74BVW4-F1
#
_entry.id   AF-A0AB74BVW4-F1
#
_cell.length_a   1.000
_cell.length_b   1.000
_cell.length_c   1.000
_cell.angle_alpha   90.00
_cell.angle_beta   90.00
_cell.angle_gamma   90.00
#
_symmetry.space_group_name_H-M   'P 1'
#
loop_
_entity.id
_entity.type
_entity.pdbx_description
1 polymer ?
#
loop_
_entity_poly.entity_id
_entity_poly.type
_entity_poly.pdbx_seq_one_letter_code
_entity_poly.pdbx_strand_id
1 'polypeptide(L)'
;MSLLLPTDKGTKQIGMMSGEIDALYIYDEHNNPLVEQVYRSRPPSAATILPLYLAHPAPRPSLLYIPNATPPVTVFSIVQSNLLFLALSEVDTEPLVALEFLHRVVDVLEEFVGAPLISHKIQANYEVVAQLLNEMCDAGVVCNTELNSLQEAVEMPGWMGKLLGNVGLSGSSTPILGPPNTLKRSISANAATQGPAIPWRRSGVRHTSNELYVDIIESLSVTMAPSGRLLSALVSGTIAFTAKISGVPELLLSLTAPGGQQAIGRKLELPVFHPCVRLAKWRERPGELSFVPPDGRFILAGYEVDLLPIDPSLDQPPSHMEKLFLPAIVDIRKSLGSSGSDFEVRLILNTNFPGYSSSNRPGGRNGSGTSTPSFLGGGGNSSGPVLEDVLVTIPIPKSVRNITDMQASRGDALFSPGNNVLEWRVPTKDAGTVSGTATLRCTVAGHSTGDDDFDDEAEEVDPEANLLQGYYDPEPSTSYQAPEEGTTKRKTKKKKKKKVKKSSRAAPAIPDADQQEEIPQEPSQPQSPTPPQPSLSPQPQAQQPPTDDASRSIFHTTQRKTKAQLNATLMPNSAAVSFSVRGWLPSGIKVDSLNIDPRRSRGLGETVKPYKGVKYLCVSRKGVERRC
;
A
#
# COMPACT_ATOMS: atom_id res chain seq x y z
N MET A 1 2.11 -28.49 -3.78
CA MET A 1 2.49 -29.33 -2.62
C MET A 1 1.22 -30.00 -2.14
N SER A 2 1.10 -31.31 -2.38
CA SER A 2 -0.13 -32.09 -2.18
C SER A 2 -0.40 -32.33 -0.70
N LEU A 3 -1.59 -31.97 -0.23
CA LEU A 3 -2.05 -32.30 1.12
C LEU A 3 -2.80 -33.63 1.09
N LEU A 4 -2.17 -34.63 1.69
CA LEU A 4 -2.75 -35.94 2.03
C LEU A 4 -3.79 -35.76 3.14
N LEU A 5 -4.98 -36.31 2.94
CA LEU A 5 -6.00 -36.50 3.97
C LEU A 5 -5.61 -37.67 4.88
N PRO A 6 -5.68 -37.56 6.22
CA PRO A 6 -5.67 -38.72 7.10
C PRO A 6 -7.09 -39.22 7.36
N THR A 7 -7.28 -40.52 7.21
CA THR A 7 -8.46 -41.27 7.61
C THR A 7 -8.35 -41.78 9.06
N ASP A 8 -9.43 -41.57 9.81
CA ASP A 8 -10.03 -42.40 10.85
C ASP A 8 -9.57 -42.31 12.34
N LYS A 9 -10.60 -42.13 13.17
CA LYS A 9 -10.82 -42.44 14.59
C LYS A 9 -9.90 -41.88 15.68
N GLY A 10 -10.36 -40.76 16.24
CA GLY A 10 -10.06 -40.34 17.60
C GLY A 10 -10.59 -38.92 17.84
N THR A 11 -11.89 -38.79 18.13
CA THR A 11 -12.51 -37.51 18.52
C THR A 11 -11.95 -37.03 19.86
N LYS A 12 -10.76 -36.44 19.82
CA LYS A 12 -10.47 -35.28 20.67
C LYS A 12 -11.07 -34.10 19.95
N GLN A 13 -12.15 -33.59 20.51
CA GLN A 13 -12.68 -32.28 20.20
C GLN A 13 -11.53 -31.30 20.45
N ILE A 14 -10.81 -30.92 19.40
CA ILE A 14 -9.92 -29.77 19.41
C ILE A 14 -10.89 -28.62 19.68
N GLY A 15 -10.94 -28.18 20.94
CA GLY A 15 -11.68 -26.98 21.30
C GLY A 15 -11.20 -25.90 20.35
N MET A 16 -12.13 -25.35 19.57
CA MET A 16 -11.87 -24.07 18.91
C MET A 16 -11.49 -23.13 20.04
N MET A 17 -10.20 -22.77 20.13
CA MET A 17 -9.72 -21.77 21.06
C MET A 17 -10.34 -20.44 20.59
N SER A 18 -11.52 -20.11 21.10
CA SER A 18 -12.05 -18.75 20.99
C SER A 18 -11.10 -17.87 21.77
N GLY A 19 -10.46 -16.89 21.12
CA GLY A 19 -9.67 -15.89 21.83
C GLY A 19 -10.52 -15.23 22.92
N GLU A 20 -10.03 -15.22 24.16
CA GLU A 20 -10.76 -14.68 25.31
C GLU A 20 -10.11 -13.38 25.78
N ILE A 21 -10.90 -12.32 25.91
CA ILE A 21 -10.48 -11.00 26.38
C ILE A 21 -10.93 -10.83 27.83
N ASP A 22 -10.02 -10.72 28.78
CA ASP A 22 -10.38 -10.56 30.19
C ASP A 22 -10.86 -9.15 30.52
N ALA A 23 -10.23 -8.14 29.92
CA ALA A 23 -10.60 -6.74 30.10
C ALA A 23 -10.17 -5.83 28.95
N LEU A 24 -10.87 -4.69 28.82
CA LEU A 24 -10.56 -3.58 27.94
C LEU A 24 -10.41 -2.29 28.75
N TYR A 25 -9.28 -1.60 28.56
CA TYR A 25 -8.97 -0.32 29.20
C TYR A 25 -8.74 0.77 28.17
N ILE A 26 -9.26 1.97 28.44
CA ILE A 26 -9.03 3.17 27.63
C ILE A 26 -8.40 4.24 28.51
N TYR A 27 -7.29 4.83 28.05
CA TYR A 27 -6.59 5.92 28.73
C TYR A 27 -6.62 7.19 27.88
N ASP A 28 -6.65 8.33 28.57
CA ASP A 28 -6.57 9.64 27.93
C ASP A 28 -5.16 9.98 27.42
N GLU A 29 -5.02 11.16 26.81
CA GLU A 29 -3.76 11.70 26.31
C GLU A 29 -2.68 11.94 27.39
N HIS A 30 -3.07 11.91 28.66
CA HIS A 30 -2.21 12.05 29.83
C HIS A 30 -1.97 10.71 30.55
N ASN A 31 -2.43 9.59 29.97
CA ASN A 31 -2.40 8.25 30.53
C ASN A 31 -3.25 8.06 31.81
N ASN A 32 -4.29 8.87 32.02
CA ASN A 32 -5.27 8.60 33.07
C ASN A 32 -6.30 7.57 32.57
N PRO A 33 -6.72 6.61 33.41
CA PRO A 33 -7.75 5.64 33.04
C PRO A 33 -9.10 6.34 32.86
N LEU A 34 -9.70 6.21 31.66
CA LEU A 34 -11.03 6.73 31.32
C LEU A 34 -12.11 5.65 31.43
N VAL A 35 -11.82 4.47 30.90
CA VAL A 35 -12.76 3.33 30.89
C VAL A 35 -12.02 2.10 31.39
N GLU A 36 -12.64 1.42 32.35
CA GLU A 36 -12.20 0.13 32.86
C GLU A 36 -13.35 -0.87 32.71
N GLN A 37 -13.28 -1.73 31.69
CA GLN A 37 -14.29 -2.74 31.41
C GLN A 37 -13.68 -4.13 31.62
N VAL A 38 -14.15 -4.85 32.65
CA VAL A 38 -13.73 -6.23 32.95
C VAL A 38 -14.83 -7.18 32.51
N TYR A 39 -14.49 -8.13 31.64
CA TYR A 39 -15.44 -9.11 31.09
C TYR A 39 -15.46 -10.41 31.89
N ARG A 40 -14.32 -10.82 32.44
CA ARG A 40 -14.17 -12.08 33.18
C ARG A 40 -12.94 -12.04 34.09
N SER A 41 -12.74 -13.13 34.84
CA SER A 41 -11.54 -13.36 35.65
C SER A 41 -11.29 -12.22 36.67
N ARG A 42 -10.03 -11.96 37.01
CA ARG A 42 -9.60 -10.83 37.85
C ARG A 42 -8.28 -10.27 37.31
N PRO A 43 -8.30 -9.65 36.10
CA PRO A 43 -7.10 -9.09 35.52
C PRO A 43 -6.56 -7.91 36.35
N PRO A 44 -5.27 -7.55 36.19
CA PRO A 44 -4.69 -6.38 36.83
C PRO A 44 -5.44 -5.10 36.41
N SER A 45 -5.77 -4.23 37.38
CA SER A 45 -6.52 -2.99 37.09
C SER A 45 -5.81 -2.06 36.11
N ALA A 46 -6.55 -1.14 35.51
CA ALA A 46 -6.00 -0.17 34.55
C ALA A 46 -4.82 0.63 35.15
N ALA A 47 -4.95 1.09 36.40
CA ALA A 47 -3.89 1.79 37.11
C ALA A 47 -2.64 0.93 37.37
N THR A 48 -2.79 -0.39 37.51
CA THR A 48 -1.70 -1.32 37.82
C THR A 48 -0.96 -1.77 36.56
N ILE A 49 -1.69 -2.06 35.47
CA ILE A 49 -1.09 -2.57 34.24
C ILE A 49 -0.35 -1.49 33.45
N LEU A 50 -0.80 -0.24 33.51
CA LEU A 50 -0.25 0.84 32.70
C LEU A 50 1.25 1.11 32.97
N PRO A 51 1.73 1.23 34.23
CA PRO A 51 3.17 1.36 34.48
C PRO A 51 4.00 0.19 33.94
N LEU A 52 3.47 -1.04 34.02
CA LEU A 52 4.14 -2.24 33.50
C LEU A 52 4.23 -2.22 31.97
N TYR A 53 3.17 -1.78 31.30
CA TYR A 53 3.15 -1.56 29.85
C TYR A 53 4.12 -0.45 29.43
N LEU A 54 4.12 0.68 30.14
CA LEU A 54 4.98 1.83 29.84
C LEU A 54 6.46 1.59 30.14
N ALA A 55 6.80 0.64 31.01
CA ALA A 55 8.18 0.23 31.28
C ALA A 55 8.88 -0.35 30.04
N HIS A 56 8.13 -0.86 29.05
CA HIS A 56 8.69 -1.22 27.75
C HIS A 56 9.07 0.07 26.97
N PRO A 57 10.29 0.19 26.41
CA PRO A 57 10.70 1.38 25.68
C PRO A 57 9.95 1.52 24.34
N ALA A 58 9.81 2.76 23.87
CA ALA A 58 9.28 3.01 22.53
C ALA A 58 10.36 2.71 21.45
N PRO A 59 10.00 2.17 20.28
CA PRO A 59 8.65 1.81 19.83
C PRO A 59 8.13 0.52 20.49
N ARG A 60 6.89 0.55 20.98
CA ARG A 60 6.24 -0.61 21.61
C ARG A 60 5.50 -1.43 20.55
N PRO A 61 5.61 -2.77 20.56
CA PRO A 61 4.80 -3.63 19.70
C PRO A 61 3.35 -3.64 20.19
N SER A 62 2.42 -3.95 19.28
CA SER A 62 0.98 -4.05 19.59
C SER A 62 0.60 -5.25 20.46
N LEU A 63 1.56 -6.13 20.77
CA LEU A 63 1.39 -7.29 21.65
C LEU A 63 2.58 -7.35 22.59
N LEU A 64 2.32 -7.39 23.90
CA LEU A 64 3.33 -7.54 24.94
C LEU A 64 2.88 -8.57 25.97
N TYR A 65 3.75 -9.54 26.28
CA TYR A 65 3.55 -10.42 27.42
C TYR A 65 4.17 -9.79 28.68
N ILE A 66 3.39 -9.66 29.74
CA ILE A 66 3.80 -9.03 31.01
C ILE A 66 3.79 -10.11 32.12
N PRO A 67 4.91 -10.83 32.32
CA PRO A 67 4.99 -11.92 33.29
C PRO A 67 4.95 -11.44 34.76
N ASN A 68 5.34 -10.20 35.01
CA ASN A 68 5.41 -9.63 36.36
C ASN A 68 4.08 -9.01 36.82
N ALA A 69 3.04 -9.04 35.97
CA ALA A 69 1.70 -8.69 36.38
C ALA A 69 1.14 -9.78 37.30
N THR A 70 0.17 -9.43 38.15
CA THR A 70 -0.52 -10.38 39.03
C THR A 70 -2.02 -10.32 38.76
N PRO A 71 -2.59 -11.27 37.99
CA PRO A 71 -1.93 -12.39 37.29
C PRO A 71 -1.07 -11.95 36.08
N PRO A 72 -0.16 -12.82 35.57
CA PRO A 72 0.54 -12.59 34.30
C PRO A 72 -0.45 -12.49 33.14
N VAL A 73 -0.26 -11.51 32.25
CA VAL A 73 -1.18 -11.24 31.14
C VAL A 73 -0.44 -10.91 29.84
N THR A 74 -1.06 -11.24 28.72
CA THR A 74 -0.77 -10.67 27.42
C THR A 74 -1.59 -9.39 27.24
N VAL A 75 -0.94 -8.32 26.80
CA VAL A 75 -1.54 -7.01 26.55
C VAL A 75 -1.48 -6.73 25.06
N PHE A 76 -2.65 -6.49 24.47
CA PHE A 76 -2.81 -6.02 23.10
C PHE A 76 -3.08 -4.52 23.13
N SER A 77 -2.41 -3.75 22.28
CA SER A 77 -2.47 -2.29 22.34
C SER A 77 -2.62 -1.63 20.97
N ILE A 78 -3.50 -0.63 20.91
CA ILE A 78 -3.60 0.33 19.81
C ILE A 78 -3.64 1.75 20.36
N VAL A 79 -3.23 2.72 19.54
CA VAL A 79 -3.36 4.15 19.84
C VAL A 79 -4.22 4.79 18.76
N GLN A 80 -5.32 5.43 19.16
CA GLN A 80 -6.23 6.13 18.26
C GLN A 80 -6.52 7.53 18.82
N SER A 81 -6.34 8.58 18.02
CA SER A 81 -6.62 9.96 18.43
C SER A 81 -5.96 10.38 19.75
N ASN A 82 -4.73 9.89 20.00
CA ASN A 82 -3.96 10.05 21.25
C ASN A 82 -4.55 9.35 22.48
N LEU A 83 -5.59 8.53 22.33
CA LEU A 83 -6.08 7.63 23.36
C LEU A 83 -5.38 6.27 23.24
N LEU A 84 -5.01 5.69 24.38
CA LEU A 84 -4.42 4.35 24.43
C LEU A 84 -5.51 3.33 24.78
N PHE A 85 -5.63 2.29 23.97
CA PHE A 85 -6.52 1.16 24.22
C PHE A 85 -5.68 -0.06 24.54
N LEU A 86 -6.00 -0.74 25.65
CA LEU A 86 -5.37 -1.99 26.05
C LEU A 86 -6.44 -3.08 26.20
N ALA A 87 -6.28 -4.21 25.51
CA ALA A 87 -7.02 -5.44 25.80
C ALA A 87 -6.09 -6.43 26.51
N LEU A 88 -6.56 -7.01 27.61
CA LEU A 88 -5.80 -7.96 28.41
C LEU A 88 -6.32 -9.38 28.19
N SER A 89 -5.41 -10.35 28.20
CA SER A 89 -5.73 -11.77 28.18
C SER A 89 -4.74 -12.56 29.04
N GLU A 90 -5.24 -13.33 29.99
CA GLU A 90 -4.52 -14.28 30.84
C GLU A 90 -4.21 -15.59 30.09
N VAL A 91 -4.98 -15.87 29.02
CA VAL A 91 -4.82 -17.06 28.17
C VAL A 91 -4.13 -16.73 26.85
N ASP A 92 -3.66 -17.77 26.17
CA ASP A 92 -3.14 -17.61 24.82
C ASP A 92 -4.30 -17.30 23.85
N THR A 93 -4.39 -16.03 23.46
CA THR A 93 -5.45 -15.49 22.60
C THR A 93 -4.88 -15.15 21.24
N GLU A 94 -5.57 -15.56 20.18
CA GLU A 94 -5.18 -15.24 18.80
C GLU A 94 -5.03 -13.72 18.62
N PRO A 95 -3.81 -13.23 18.32
CA PRO A 95 -3.54 -11.79 18.34
C PRO A 95 -4.42 -10.97 17.41
N LEU A 96 -4.75 -11.52 16.24
CA LEU A 96 -5.57 -10.84 15.26
C LEU A 96 -7.01 -10.65 15.76
N VAL A 97 -7.55 -11.56 16.58
CA VAL A 97 -8.90 -11.41 17.17
C VAL A 97 -8.92 -10.24 18.14
N ALA A 98 -7.95 -10.15 19.03
CA ALA A 98 -7.88 -9.06 20.01
C ALA A 98 -7.60 -7.70 19.36
N LEU A 99 -6.68 -7.63 18.39
CA LEU A 99 -6.36 -6.39 17.68
C LEU A 99 -7.53 -5.91 16.80
N GLU A 100 -8.19 -6.82 16.09
CA GLU A 100 -9.40 -6.52 15.32
C GLU A 100 -10.52 -6.03 16.22
N PHE A 101 -10.73 -6.69 17.37
CA PHE A 101 -11.71 -6.24 18.37
C PHE A 101 -11.44 -4.80 18.84
N LEU A 102 -10.19 -4.46 19.16
CA LEU A 102 -9.81 -3.10 19.54
C LEU A 102 -10.14 -2.08 18.44
N HIS A 103 -9.83 -2.40 17.17
CA HIS A 103 -10.18 -1.54 16.05
C HIS A 103 -11.70 -1.42 15.83
N ARG A 104 -12.46 -2.51 16.01
CA ARG A 104 -13.93 -2.47 15.93
C ARG A 104 -14.54 -1.66 17.07
N VAL A 105 -14.01 -1.73 18.29
CA VAL A 105 -14.42 -0.88 19.42
C VAL A 105 -14.22 0.59 19.05
N VAL A 106 -13.07 0.96 18.49
CA VAL A 106 -12.82 2.33 18.03
C VAL A 106 -13.87 2.78 17.01
N ASP A 107 -14.11 2.00 15.96
CA ASP A 107 -15.06 2.38 14.91
C ASP A 107 -16.49 2.55 15.46
N VAL A 108 -16.92 1.64 16.33
CA VAL A 108 -18.25 1.68 16.96
C VAL A 108 -18.36 2.90 17.87
N LEU A 109 -17.35 3.18 18.70
CA LEU A 109 -17.35 4.37 19.54
C LEU A 109 -17.32 5.65 18.69
N GLU A 110 -16.58 5.70 17.58
CA GLU A 110 -16.56 6.85 16.68
C GLU A 110 -17.91 7.13 16.05
N GLU A 111 -18.70 6.10 15.71
CA GLU A 111 -20.04 6.30 15.17
C GLU A 111 -21.04 6.74 16.26
N PHE A 112 -21.03 6.10 17.43
CA PHE A 112 -22.01 6.35 18.49
C PHE A 112 -21.71 7.64 19.27
N VAL A 113 -20.45 7.84 19.65
CA VAL A 113 -19.98 8.96 20.49
C VAL A 113 -19.44 10.12 19.65
N GLY A 114 -19.03 9.86 18.40
CA GLY A 114 -18.67 10.84 17.40
C GLY A 114 -17.16 10.98 17.18
N ALA A 115 -16.71 10.89 15.92
CA ALA A 115 -15.31 11.09 15.53
C ALA A 115 -14.84 12.58 15.60
N PRO A 116 -13.53 12.85 15.84
CA PRO A 116 -12.57 11.93 16.40
C PRO A 116 -12.91 11.60 17.87
N LEU A 117 -12.49 10.42 18.35
CA LEU A 117 -12.59 10.09 19.77
C LEU A 117 -11.67 10.98 20.58
N ILE A 118 -12.24 11.60 21.61
CA ILE A 118 -11.52 12.44 22.58
C ILE A 118 -12.11 12.17 23.97
N SER A 119 -11.29 12.38 25.00
CA SER A 119 -11.58 12.08 26.40
C SER A 119 -12.92 12.65 26.87
N HIS A 120 -13.21 13.91 26.56
CA HIS A 120 -14.47 14.57 26.92
C HIS A 120 -15.71 13.90 26.30
N LYS A 121 -15.64 13.41 25.06
CA LYS A 121 -16.80 12.78 24.41
C LYS A 121 -17.11 11.41 25.03
N ILE A 122 -16.09 10.63 25.38
CA ILE A 122 -16.25 9.36 26.08
C ILE A 122 -16.86 9.61 27.46
N GLN A 123 -16.31 10.57 28.21
CA GLN A 123 -16.82 10.98 29.53
C GLN A 123 -18.29 11.41 29.51
N ALA A 124 -18.69 12.18 28.49
CA ALA A 124 -20.06 12.64 28.35
C ALA A 124 -21.06 11.51 28.02
N ASN A 125 -20.59 10.32 27.61
CA ASN A 125 -21.43 9.22 27.11
C ASN A 125 -21.09 7.87 27.76
N TYR A 126 -20.63 7.84 29.02
CA TYR A 126 -20.21 6.61 29.68
C TYR A 126 -21.27 5.49 29.68
N GLU A 127 -22.54 5.83 29.83
CA GLU A 127 -23.63 4.84 29.80
C GLU A 127 -23.73 4.13 28.44
N VAL A 128 -23.61 4.89 27.35
CA VAL A 128 -23.63 4.36 25.98
C VAL A 128 -22.37 3.52 25.73
N VAL A 129 -21.20 4.01 26.16
CA VAL A 129 -19.93 3.27 26.03
C VAL A 129 -20.01 1.92 26.75
N ALA A 130 -20.50 1.88 27.99
CA ALA A 130 -20.64 0.65 28.75
C ALA A 130 -21.63 -0.34 28.10
N GLN A 131 -22.77 0.14 27.58
CA GLN A 131 -23.71 -0.69 26.84
C GLN A 131 -23.08 -1.30 25.59
N LEU A 132 -22.37 -0.49 24.79
CA LEU A 132 -21.68 -0.96 23.59
C LEU A 132 -20.63 -2.01 23.92
N LEU A 133 -19.78 -1.76 24.91
CA LEU A 133 -18.71 -2.69 25.27
C LEU A 133 -19.25 -4.04 25.76
N ASN A 134 -20.38 -4.07 26.46
CA ASN A 134 -21.06 -5.30 26.89
C ASN A 134 -21.72 -6.06 25.73
N GLU A 135 -22.29 -5.36 24.74
CA GLU A 135 -22.88 -6.02 23.57
C GLU A 135 -21.82 -6.53 22.58
N MET A 136 -20.66 -5.87 22.52
CA MET A 136 -19.57 -6.27 21.64
C MET A 136 -18.79 -7.47 22.17
N CYS A 137 -18.76 -7.69 23.49
CA CYS A 137 -18.02 -8.77 24.13
C CYS A 137 -18.73 -9.25 25.40
N ASP A 138 -19.05 -10.54 25.47
CA ASP A 138 -19.68 -11.18 26.63
C ASP A 138 -18.79 -12.29 27.18
N ALA A 139 -18.56 -12.27 28.50
CA ALA A 139 -17.66 -13.20 29.20
C ALA A 139 -16.28 -13.40 28.54
N GLY A 140 -15.79 -12.37 27.85
CA GLY A 140 -14.52 -12.34 27.14
C GLY A 140 -14.56 -12.84 25.70
N VAL A 141 -15.71 -13.27 25.20
CA VAL A 141 -15.90 -13.70 23.81
C VAL A 141 -16.43 -12.52 22.99
N VAL A 142 -15.76 -12.19 21.89
CA VAL A 142 -16.23 -11.18 20.94
C VAL A 142 -17.54 -11.66 20.30
N CYS A 143 -18.61 -10.88 20.47
CA CYS A 143 -19.96 -11.22 20.03
C CYS A 143 -20.36 -10.40 18.80
N ASN A 144 -21.04 -9.27 19.01
CA ASN A 144 -21.60 -8.46 17.94
C ASN A 144 -20.83 -7.15 17.77
N THR A 145 -20.01 -7.06 16.72
CA THR A 145 -19.28 -5.84 16.37
C THR A 145 -19.90 -5.09 15.18
N GLU A 146 -21.09 -5.50 14.72
CA GLU A 146 -21.74 -4.93 13.54
C GLU A 146 -22.57 -3.70 13.91
N LEU A 147 -22.20 -2.55 13.34
CA LEU A 147 -22.78 -1.25 13.66
C LEU A 147 -24.31 -1.21 13.53
N ASN A 148 -24.84 -1.72 12.43
CA ASN A 148 -26.29 -1.71 12.16
C ASN A 148 -27.06 -2.58 13.16
N SER A 149 -26.46 -3.65 13.68
CA SER A 149 -27.06 -4.48 14.72
C SER A 149 -26.97 -3.82 16.09
N LEU A 150 -25.83 -3.20 16.41
CA LEU A 150 -25.64 -2.45 17.66
C LEU A 150 -26.62 -1.27 17.79
N GLN A 151 -26.96 -0.59 16.68
CA GLN A 151 -27.96 0.49 16.67
C GLN A 151 -29.38 0.03 17.05
N GLU A 152 -29.68 -1.27 16.96
CA GLU A 152 -30.97 -1.83 17.41
C GLU A 152 -30.95 -2.27 18.87
N ALA A 153 -29.78 -2.72 19.34
CA ALA A 153 -29.58 -3.24 20.69
C ALA A 153 -29.35 -2.13 21.73
N VAL A 154 -28.62 -1.07 21.35
CA VAL A 154 -28.22 0.00 22.26
C VAL A 154 -29.14 1.20 22.14
N GLU A 155 -29.68 1.65 23.27
CA GLU A 155 -30.51 2.85 23.33
C GLU A 155 -29.64 4.10 23.28
N MET A 156 -29.92 5.00 22.32
CA MET A 156 -29.19 6.25 22.17
C MET A 156 -30.04 7.45 22.62
N PRO A 157 -29.75 8.07 23.78
CA PRO A 157 -30.43 9.28 24.20
C PRO A 157 -30.24 10.40 23.16
N GLY A 158 -31.33 10.93 22.61
CA GLY A 158 -31.30 12.09 21.70
C GLY A 158 -30.88 11.82 20.24
N TRP A 159 -30.53 10.59 19.85
CA TRP A 159 -30.20 10.25 18.46
C TRP A 159 -31.39 10.42 17.51
N MET A 160 -32.60 10.10 17.98
CA MET A 160 -33.83 10.31 17.22
C MET A 160 -34.04 11.80 16.89
N GLY A 161 -33.56 12.72 17.72
CA GLY A 161 -33.60 14.16 17.46
C GLY A 161 -32.66 14.61 16.34
N LYS A 162 -31.54 13.91 16.11
CA LYS A 162 -30.58 14.22 15.03
C LYS A 162 -31.00 13.64 13.67
N LEU A 163 -31.76 12.53 13.67
CA LEU A 163 -32.36 11.96 12.45
C LEU A 163 -33.70 12.60 12.06
N LEU A 164 -34.45 13.19 13.02
CA LEU A 164 -35.64 14.00 12.73
C LEU A 164 -35.35 15.51 12.55
N GLY A 165 -34.22 15.98 13.06
CA GLY A 165 -33.90 17.41 13.14
C GLY A 165 -33.19 17.93 11.90
N ASN A 166 -33.88 18.00 10.76
CA ASN A 166 -33.55 18.94 9.67
C ASN A 166 -34.69 19.20 8.66
N VAL A 167 -35.93 18.82 8.98
CA VAL A 167 -37.12 19.29 8.27
C VAL A 167 -37.99 20.04 9.27
N GLY A 168 -37.93 21.37 9.22
CA GLY A 168 -38.80 22.22 10.02
C GLY A 168 -40.25 22.00 9.63
N LEU A 169 -41.04 21.40 10.51
CA LEU A 169 -42.49 21.46 10.51
C LEU A 169 -42.96 21.52 11.95
N SER A 170 -43.35 22.72 12.36
CA SER A 170 -44.06 22.97 13.60
C SER A 170 -45.48 22.41 13.48
N GLY A 171 -45.89 21.61 14.45
CA GLY A 171 -47.30 21.25 14.69
C GLY A 171 -47.76 19.92 14.08
N SER A 172 -47.86 18.87 14.91
CA SER A 172 -49.13 18.17 15.20
C SER A 172 -48.90 16.78 15.80
N SER A 173 -49.49 16.58 16.98
CA SER A 173 -49.97 15.33 17.61
C SER A 173 -49.04 14.12 17.76
N THR A 174 -48.46 14.01 18.96
CA THR A 174 -48.15 12.72 19.60
C THR A 174 -49.44 11.92 19.88
N PRO A 175 -49.57 10.65 19.50
CA PRO A 175 -50.46 9.75 20.22
C PRO A 175 -49.69 9.16 21.41
N ILE A 176 -50.01 9.66 22.60
CA ILE A 176 -49.79 8.95 23.86
C ILE A 176 -50.76 7.78 23.89
N LEU A 177 -50.28 6.54 24.06
CA LEU A 177 -50.99 5.45 24.76
C LEU A 177 -50.11 4.20 24.91
N GLY A 178 -49.67 3.94 26.14
CA GLY A 178 -49.16 2.64 26.59
C GLY A 178 -47.99 2.76 27.58
N PRO A 179 -48.06 2.14 28.79
CA PRO A 179 -46.91 2.07 29.68
C PRO A 179 -45.78 1.26 29.04
N PRO A 180 -44.50 1.64 29.23
CA PRO A 180 -43.38 0.93 28.62
C PRO A 180 -43.21 -0.39 29.36
N ASN A 181 -43.66 -1.49 28.74
CA ASN A 181 -43.26 -2.82 29.15
C ASN A 181 -41.79 -3.02 28.73
N THR A 182 -40.86 -2.61 29.59
CA THR A 182 -39.40 -2.77 29.47
C THR A 182 -38.92 -4.21 29.73
N LEU A 183 -39.82 -5.18 29.78
CA LEU A 183 -39.50 -6.59 30.03
C LEU A 183 -40.26 -7.46 29.02
N LYS A 184 -39.76 -7.49 27.77
CA LYS A 184 -39.92 -8.54 26.73
C LYS A 184 -39.62 -7.95 25.35
N ARG A 185 -38.37 -7.55 25.12
CA ARG A 185 -37.75 -7.78 23.80
C ARG A 185 -36.82 -8.98 23.92
N SER A 186 -37.35 -10.06 24.47
CA SER A 186 -36.79 -11.39 24.29
C SER A 186 -36.75 -11.65 22.79
N ILE A 187 -35.57 -11.98 22.28
CA ILE A 187 -35.29 -12.70 21.03
C ILE A 187 -36.60 -13.17 20.40
N SER A 188 -37.16 -12.36 19.50
CA SER A 188 -38.36 -12.73 18.79
C SER A 188 -37.99 -13.89 17.87
N ALA A 189 -38.31 -15.10 18.33
CA ALA A 189 -38.27 -16.35 17.57
C ALA A 189 -39.16 -16.33 16.30
N ASN A 190 -39.78 -15.19 15.97
CA ASN A 190 -40.47 -14.95 14.70
C ASN A 190 -39.53 -14.71 13.51
N ALA A 191 -38.20 -14.72 13.71
CA ALA A 191 -37.23 -14.66 12.61
C ALA A 191 -37.22 -15.92 11.72
N ALA A 192 -37.83 -17.03 12.16
CA ALA A 192 -37.83 -18.30 11.42
C ALA A 192 -38.61 -18.27 10.07
N THR A 193 -39.46 -17.27 9.84
CA THR A 193 -40.16 -17.08 8.54
C THR A 193 -39.40 -16.17 7.57
N GLN A 194 -38.23 -15.65 7.94
CA GLN A 194 -37.49 -14.65 7.16
C GLN A 194 -36.06 -15.08 6.83
N GLY A 195 -35.84 -16.28 6.29
CA GLY A 195 -34.54 -16.69 5.75
C GLY A 195 -33.37 -16.60 6.76
N PRO A 196 -32.12 -16.81 6.33
CA PRO A 196 -30.97 -16.65 7.22
C PRO A 196 -30.86 -15.18 7.67
N ALA A 197 -30.62 -14.98 8.97
CA ALA A 197 -30.34 -13.67 9.54
C ALA A 197 -29.10 -13.07 8.86
N ILE A 198 -29.16 -11.77 8.53
CA ILE A 198 -28.07 -11.03 7.88
C ILE A 198 -27.57 -10.01 8.91
N PRO A 199 -26.49 -10.30 9.66
CA PRO A 199 -26.08 -9.49 10.82
C PRO A 199 -25.78 -8.02 10.49
N TRP A 200 -25.28 -7.75 9.29
CA TRP A 200 -24.91 -6.40 8.87
C TRP A 200 -26.06 -5.59 8.25
N ARG A 201 -27.26 -6.18 8.05
CA ARG A 201 -28.39 -5.50 7.41
C ARG A 201 -29.72 -5.76 8.10
N ARG A 202 -30.34 -4.67 8.56
CA ARG A 202 -31.65 -4.68 9.23
C ARG A 202 -32.79 -5.07 8.29
N SER A 203 -33.82 -5.69 8.88
CA SER A 203 -35.10 -5.88 8.19
C SER A 203 -35.90 -4.57 8.19
N GLY A 204 -36.67 -4.31 7.13
CA GLY A 204 -37.58 -3.14 7.09
C GLY A 204 -36.93 -1.76 6.90
N VAL A 205 -35.65 -1.69 6.48
CA VAL A 205 -34.99 -0.42 6.11
C VAL A 205 -35.83 0.34 5.07
N ARG A 206 -36.03 1.64 5.27
CA ARG A 206 -36.78 2.52 4.35
C ARG A 206 -35.99 3.78 4.05
N HIS A 207 -35.87 4.09 2.77
CA HIS A 207 -35.29 5.34 2.27
C HIS A 207 -36.30 6.04 1.36
N THR A 208 -36.31 7.38 1.41
CA THR A 208 -37.15 8.21 0.52
C THR A 208 -36.64 8.22 -0.91
N SER A 209 -35.31 8.12 -1.09
CA SER A 209 -34.61 7.95 -2.36
C SER A 209 -33.74 6.70 -2.29
N ASN A 210 -33.74 5.88 -3.34
CA ASN A 210 -32.91 4.69 -3.41
C ASN A 210 -31.65 5.00 -4.25
N GLU A 211 -30.47 4.89 -3.65
CA GLU A 211 -29.19 5.31 -4.22
C GLU A 211 -28.09 4.29 -3.92
N LEU A 212 -27.29 3.97 -4.92
CA LEU A 212 -26.13 3.08 -4.84
C LEU A 212 -24.92 3.78 -5.46
N TYR A 213 -23.84 3.95 -4.70
CA TYR A 213 -22.60 4.54 -5.21
C TYR A 213 -21.43 3.60 -4.99
N VAL A 214 -20.56 3.49 -6.01
CA VAL A 214 -19.32 2.73 -5.95
C VAL A 214 -18.15 3.68 -6.16
N ASP A 215 -17.32 3.84 -5.16
CA ASP A 215 -16.09 4.61 -5.25
C ASP A 215 -14.92 3.63 -5.27
N ILE A 216 -14.17 3.58 -6.37
CA ILE A 216 -12.92 2.83 -6.45
C ILE A 216 -11.77 3.81 -6.28
N ILE A 217 -11.02 3.65 -5.19
CA ILE A 217 -9.86 4.48 -4.84
C ILE A 217 -8.61 3.61 -4.95
N GLU A 218 -7.63 4.05 -5.73
CA GLU A 218 -6.34 3.38 -5.87
C GLU A 218 -5.21 4.27 -5.37
N SER A 219 -4.38 3.72 -4.50
CA SER A 219 -3.12 4.34 -4.06
C SER A 219 -1.97 3.78 -4.88
N LEU A 220 -1.28 4.63 -5.63
CA LEU A 220 -0.16 4.24 -6.50
C LEU A 220 1.18 4.43 -5.77
N SER A 221 2.00 3.38 -5.75
CA SER A 221 3.38 3.39 -5.26
C SER A 221 4.33 2.83 -6.32
N VAL A 222 5.35 3.60 -6.69
CA VAL A 222 6.31 3.32 -7.76
C VAL A 222 7.68 3.77 -7.30
N THR A 223 8.66 2.87 -7.36
CA THR A 223 10.06 3.18 -7.06
C THR A 223 10.90 3.00 -8.32
N MET A 224 11.69 4.00 -8.67
CA MET A 224 12.60 3.99 -9.82
C MET A 224 14.06 4.05 -9.38
N ALA A 225 14.89 3.19 -9.96
CA ALA A 225 16.34 3.19 -9.79
C ALA A 225 16.98 4.41 -10.49
N PRO A 226 18.18 4.88 -10.08
CA PRO A 226 18.87 6.01 -10.73
C PRO A 226 19.05 5.87 -12.24
N SER A 227 19.05 4.66 -12.79
CA SER A 227 19.16 4.40 -14.23
C SER A 227 17.92 4.77 -15.05
N GLY A 228 16.74 4.86 -14.44
CA GLY A 228 15.46 4.96 -15.18
C GLY A 228 14.54 3.77 -14.96
N ARG A 229 15.11 2.64 -14.54
CA ARG A 229 14.41 1.36 -14.41
C ARG A 229 13.40 1.37 -13.26
N LEU A 230 12.21 0.82 -13.50
CA LEU A 230 11.23 0.55 -12.44
C LEU A 230 11.73 -0.61 -11.56
N LEU A 231 11.74 -0.39 -10.25
CA LEU A 231 12.05 -1.40 -9.24
C LEU A 231 10.77 -2.03 -8.65
N SER A 232 9.72 -1.22 -8.49
CA SER A 232 8.41 -1.64 -7.98
C SER A 232 7.34 -0.71 -8.55
N ALA A 233 6.16 -1.24 -8.85
CA ALA A 233 4.98 -0.47 -9.25
C ALA A 233 3.72 -1.16 -8.74
N LEU A 234 3.33 -0.83 -7.51
CA LEU A 234 2.23 -1.45 -6.79
C LEU A 234 1.04 -0.50 -6.68
N VAL A 235 -0.15 -1.06 -6.73
CA VAL A 235 -1.41 -0.36 -6.47
C VAL A 235 -2.13 -1.03 -5.32
N SER A 236 -2.49 -0.25 -4.31
CA SER A 236 -3.42 -0.69 -3.26
C SER A 236 -4.79 -0.06 -3.54
N GLY A 237 -5.77 -0.90 -3.84
CA GLY A 237 -7.12 -0.51 -4.20
C GLY A 237 -8.14 -0.74 -3.09
N THR A 238 -9.12 0.16 -2.99
CA THR A 238 -10.27 0.05 -2.10
C THR A 238 -11.55 0.33 -2.88
N ILE A 239 -12.54 -0.56 -2.72
CA ILE A 239 -13.90 -0.40 -3.22
C ILE A 239 -14.78 0.04 -2.05
N ALA A 240 -15.03 1.35 -1.95
CA ALA A 240 -15.99 1.91 -1.01
C ALA A 240 -17.39 1.89 -1.64
N PHE A 241 -18.38 1.44 -0.89
CA PHE A 241 -19.75 1.31 -1.34
C PHE A 241 -20.69 2.14 -0.46
N THR A 242 -21.62 2.83 -1.09
CA THR A 242 -22.71 3.53 -0.40
C THR A 242 -24.04 2.91 -0.82
N ALA A 243 -24.76 2.33 0.13
CA ALA A 243 -26.07 1.73 -0.08
C ALA A 243 -27.14 2.49 0.72
N LYS A 244 -27.94 3.31 0.05
CA LYS A 244 -29.16 3.90 0.61
C LYS A 244 -30.34 3.30 -0.11
N ILE A 245 -30.73 2.09 0.25
CA ILE A 245 -31.75 1.34 -0.49
C ILE A 245 -32.67 0.63 0.49
N SER A 246 -33.98 0.68 0.22
CA SER A 246 -34.98 0.08 1.09
C SER A 246 -34.97 -1.45 1.04
N GLY A 247 -35.46 -2.09 2.10
CA GLY A 247 -35.59 -3.54 2.21
C GLY A 247 -34.24 -4.26 2.38
N VAL A 248 -34.16 -5.48 1.86
CA VAL A 248 -33.00 -6.38 1.90
C VAL A 248 -32.66 -6.75 0.45
N PRO A 249 -31.90 -5.92 -0.28
CA PRO A 249 -31.57 -6.13 -1.67
C PRO A 249 -30.38 -7.06 -1.81
N GLU A 250 -30.47 -7.98 -2.75
CA GLU A 250 -29.34 -8.79 -3.19
C GLU A 250 -28.72 -8.12 -4.42
N LEU A 251 -27.44 -7.73 -4.31
CA LEU A 251 -26.70 -7.04 -5.35
C LEU A 251 -25.70 -7.98 -6.04
N LEU A 252 -25.43 -7.69 -7.31
CA LEU A 252 -24.35 -8.26 -8.10
C LEU A 252 -23.54 -7.12 -8.72
N LEU A 253 -22.33 -6.91 -8.21
CA LEU A 253 -21.34 -5.99 -8.78
C LEU A 253 -20.37 -6.78 -9.65
N SER A 254 -20.28 -6.41 -10.93
CA SER A 254 -19.34 -6.97 -11.89
C SER A 254 -18.21 -5.98 -12.15
N LEU A 255 -16.98 -6.46 -12.04
CA LEU A 255 -15.74 -5.73 -12.32
C LEU A 255 -15.14 -6.20 -13.64
N THR A 256 -14.48 -5.29 -14.35
CA THR A 256 -13.73 -5.59 -15.57
C THR A 256 -12.38 -4.89 -15.55
N ALA A 257 -11.41 -5.41 -16.29
CA ALA A 257 -10.08 -4.85 -16.44
C ALA A 257 -9.68 -4.86 -17.93
N PRO A 258 -8.55 -4.23 -18.33
CA PRO A 258 -8.00 -4.42 -19.67
C PRO A 258 -7.80 -5.93 -19.94
N GLY A 259 -8.36 -6.42 -21.04
CA GLY A 259 -8.46 -7.87 -21.31
C GLY A 259 -9.80 -8.51 -20.91
N GLY A 260 -10.74 -7.72 -20.38
CA GLY A 260 -12.10 -8.14 -20.02
C GLY A 260 -12.20 -8.68 -18.58
N GLN A 261 -13.39 -9.17 -18.22
CA GLN A 261 -13.69 -9.65 -16.88
C GLN A 261 -12.81 -10.84 -16.45
N GLN A 262 -12.44 -11.73 -17.37
CA GLN A 262 -11.58 -12.90 -17.09
C GLN A 262 -10.17 -12.50 -16.61
N ALA A 263 -9.73 -11.28 -16.92
CA ALA A 263 -8.43 -10.77 -16.46
C ALA A 263 -8.43 -10.41 -14.96
N ILE A 264 -9.59 -10.17 -14.34
CA ILE A 264 -9.71 -9.78 -12.94
C ILE A 264 -9.04 -10.81 -12.01
N GLY A 265 -9.33 -12.10 -12.21
CA GLY A 265 -8.77 -13.16 -11.35
C GLY A 265 -7.26 -13.29 -11.39
N ARG A 266 -6.60 -12.78 -12.45
CA ARG A 266 -5.14 -12.74 -12.56
C ARG A 266 -4.54 -11.41 -12.11
N LYS A 267 -5.34 -10.36 -12.10
CA LYS A 267 -4.88 -8.98 -11.88
C LYS A 267 -5.03 -8.54 -10.42
N LEU A 268 -6.07 -8.98 -9.74
CA LEU A 268 -6.24 -8.69 -8.32
C LEU A 268 -5.44 -9.67 -7.49
N GLU A 269 -4.54 -9.13 -6.68
CA GLU A 269 -3.78 -9.83 -5.66
C GLU A 269 -4.36 -9.51 -4.29
N LEU A 270 -4.20 -10.44 -3.35
CA LEU A 270 -4.60 -10.31 -1.95
C LEU A 270 -6.00 -9.66 -1.74
N PRO A 271 -7.07 -10.14 -2.42
CA PRO A 271 -8.37 -9.52 -2.27
C PRO A 271 -8.94 -9.79 -0.86
N VAL A 272 -9.35 -8.73 -0.18
CA VAL A 272 -10.05 -8.75 1.10
C VAL A 272 -11.48 -8.29 0.87
N PHE A 273 -12.46 -9.01 1.42
CA PHE A 273 -13.87 -8.70 1.22
C PHE A 273 -14.58 -8.43 2.54
N HIS A 274 -15.57 -7.53 2.49
CA HIS A 274 -16.55 -7.43 3.56
C HIS A 274 -17.26 -8.79 3.74
N PRO A 275 -17.65 -9.19 4.97
CA PRO A 275 -18.40 -10.42 5.24
C PRO A 275 -19.71 -10.58 4.44
N CYS A 276 -20.21 -9.49 3.85
CA CYS A 276 -21.42 -9.49 3.03
C CYS A 276 -21.23 -10.16 1.67
N VAL A 277 -19.98 -10.32 1.21
CA VAL A 277 -19.63 -10.91 -0.09
C VAL A 277 -19.63 -12.43 -0.01
N ARG A 278 -20.34 -13.07 -0.93
CA ARG A 278 -20.38 -14.52 -1.08
C ARG A 278 -19.09 -15.03 -1.74
N LEU A 279 -18.10 -15.41 -0.93
CA LEU A 279 -16.79 -15.87 -1.38
C LEU A 279 -16.82 -17.04 -2.38
N ALA A 280 -17.78 -17.97 -2.23
CA ALA A 280 -17.92 -19.09 -3.16
C ALA A 280 -18.16 -18.63 -4.61
N LYS A 281 -19.01 -17.61 -4.80
CA LYS A 281 -19.34 -17.07 -6.12
C LYS A 281 -18.17 -16.30 -6.74
N TRP A 282 -17.43 -15.56 -5.91
CA TRP A 282 -16.19 -14.91 -6.33
C TRP A 282 -15.16 -15.93 -6.81
N ARG A 283 -14.97 -17.03 -6.06
CA ARG A 283 -14.03 -18.09 -6.41
C ARG A 283 -14.39 -18.79 -7.72
N GLU A 284 -15.68 -18.99 -7.99
CA GLU A 284 -16.17 -19.56 -9.25
C GLU A 284 -16.03 -18.59 -10.43
N ARG A 285 -16.32 -17.31 -10.20
CA ARG A 285 -16.32 -16.27 -11.25
C ARG A 285 -15.66 -14.99 -10.74
N PRO A 286 -14.32 -14.91 -10.79
CA PRO A 286 -13.59 -13.70 -10.44
C PRO A 286 -14.11 -12.50 -11.24
N GLY A 287 -14.29 -11.38 -10.54
CA GLY A 287 -14.96 -10.18 -11.06
C GLY A 287 -16.41 -10.04 -10.64
N GLU A 288 -17.06 -11.07 -10.09
CA GLU A 288 -18.45 -10.97 -9.64
C GLU A 288 -18.59 -11.05 -8.12
N LEU A 289 -19.05 -9.94 -7.55
CA LEU A 289 -19.30 -9.78 -6.12
C LEU A 289 -20.81 -9.82 -5.90
N SER A 290 -21.31 -10.87 -5.25
CA SER A 290 -22.72 -11.00 -4.85
C SER A 290 -22.85 -10.84 -3.36
N PHE A 291 -23.70 -9.91 -2.94
CA PHE A 291 -23.79 -9.50 -1.55
C PHE A 291 -25.12 -8.84 -1.22
N VAL A 292 -25.47 -8.86 0.06
CA VAL A 292 -26.51 -7.99 0.63
C VAL A 292 -25.79 -6.89 1.40
N PRO A 293 -25.79 -5.62 0.94
CA PRO A 293 -24.95 -4.59 1.55
C PRO A 293 -25.45 -4.18 2.94
N PRO A 294 -24.56 -3.82 3.87
CA PRO A 294 -24.91 -2.93 4.98
C PRO A 294 -25.62 -1.66 4.48
N ASP A 295 -26.47 -1.07 5.30
CA ASP A 295 -27.05 0.26 4.99
C ASP A 295 -26.01 1.36 5.28
N GLY A 296 -25.97 2.40 4.43
CA GLY A 296 -25.01 3.50 4.57
C GLY A 296 -23.71 3.26 3.81
N ARG A 297 -22.60 3.82 4.33
CA ARG A 297 -21.26 3.76 3.72
C ARG A 297 -20.44 2.65 4.37
N PHE A 298 -19.79 1.81 3.57
CA PHE A 298 -18.90 0.76 4.07
C PHE A 298 -17.82 0.41 3.03
N ILE A 299 -16.77 -0.28 3.45
CA ILE A 299 -15.77 -0.83 2.53
C ILE A 299 -16.22 -2.20 2.07
N LEU A 300 -16.45 -2.37 0.76
CA LEU A 300 -16.88 -3.63 0.18
C LEU A 300 -15.70 -4.58 -0.04
N ALA A 301 -14.58 -4.05 -0.52
CA ALA A 301 -13.39 -4.85 -0.80
C ALA A 301 -12.10 -3.99 -0.78
N GLY A 302 -10.98 -4.63 -0.46
CA GLY A 302 -9.62 -4.15 -0.70
C GLY A 302 -8.89 -5.13 -1.63
N TYR A 303 -7.91 -4.65 -2.39
CA TYR A 303 -7.11 -5.49 -3.29
C TYR A 303 -5.75 -4.83 -3.58
N GLU A 304 -4.81 -5.61 -4.09
CA GLU A 304 -3.55 -5.12 -4.63
C GLU A 304 -3.43 -5.47 -6.11
N VAL A 305 -2.61 -4.71 -6.83
CA VAL A 305 -2.25 -4.98 -8.24
C VAL A 305 -0.77 -4.65 -8.44
N ASP A 306 0.01 -5.62 -8.91
CA ASP A 306 1.32 -5.36 -9.48
C ASP A 306 1.17 -4.86 -10.93
N LEU A 307 1.75 -3.69 -11.22
CA LEU A 307 1.74 -3.07 -12.55
C LEU A 307 2.99 -3.43 -13.37
N LEU A 308 3.97 -4.13 -12.79
CA LEU A 308 5.09 -4.67 -13.53
C LEU A 308 4.65 -5.91 -14.33
N PRO A 309 5.28 -6.20 -15.49
CA PRO A 309 4.91 -7.35 -16.30
C PRO A 309 5.01 -8.64 -15.48
N ILE A 310 3.91 -9.38 -15.44
CA ILE A 310 3.79 -10.69 -14.81
C ILE A 310 4.59 -11.69 -15.66
N ASP A 311 5.88 -11.85 -15.36
CA ASP A 311 6.53 -13.15 -15.58
C ASP A 311 7.72 -13.39 -14.63
N PRO A 312 7.51 -14.00 -13.47
CA PRO A 312 8.59 -14.48 -12.61
C PRO A 312 9.34 -15.70 -13.18
N SER A 313 8.90 -16.28 -14.32
CA SER A 313 9.55 -17.43 -14.98
C SER A 313 10.50 -17.04 -16.12
N LEU A 314 10.56 -15.75 -16.48
CA LEU A 314 11.50 -15.24 -17.47
C LEU A 314 12.74 -14.68 -16.76
N ASP A 315 13.77 -15.52 -16.65
CA ASP A 315 15.13 -15.17 -16.19
C ASP A 315 15.88 -14.26 -17.19
N GLN A 316 15.16 -13.62 -18.12
CA GLN A 316 15.69 -12.71 -19.13
C GLN A 316 15.12 -11.31 -18.91
N PRO A 317 15.97 -10.26 -18.92
CA PRO A 317 15.48 -8.89 -18.80
C PRO A 317 14.51 -8.59 -19.97
N PRO A 318 13.33 -8.01 -19.70
CA PRO A 318 12.35 -7.73 -20.74
C PRO A 318 12.97 -6.82 -21.81
N SER A 319 12.96 -7.28 -23.07
CA SER A 319 13.56 -6.56 -24.20
C SER A 319 12.84 -5.25 -24.55
N HIS A 320 11.61 -5.09 -24.07
CA HIS A 320 10.83 -3.87 -24.15
C HIS A 320 9.89 -3.87 -22.95
N MET A 321 10.23 -3.12 -21.88
CA MET A 321 9.24 -2.84 -20.84
C MET A 321 8.00 -2.25 -21.53
N GLU A 322 6.85 -2.93 -21.45
CA GLU A 322 5.58 -2.28 -21.74
C GLU A 322 5.57 -0.99 -20.92
N LYS A 323 5.48 0.16 -21.59
CA LYS A 323 5.62 1.45 -20.92
C LYS A 323 4.44 1.62 -19.97
N LEU A 324 4.68 1.35 -18.69
CA LEU A 324 3.78 1.75 -17.62
C LEU A 324 3.45 3.23 -17.79
N PHE A 325 2.16 3.56 -17.84
CA PHE A 325 1.73 4.95 -17.91
C PHE A 325 1.77 5.56 -16.51
N LEU A 326 2.58 6.59 -16.33
CA LEU A 326 2.63 7.40 -15.10
C LEU A 326 2.16 8.84 -15.41
N PRO A 327 1.16 9.36 -14.68
CA PRO A 327 0.68 10.74 -14.86
C PRO A 327 1.74 11.79 -14.56
N ALA A 328 2.63 11.52 -13.61
CA ALA A 328 3.73 12.38 -13.23
C ALA A 328 4.98 11.55 -12.96
N ILE A 329 6.13 12.00 -13.47
CA ILE A 329 7.45 11.38 -13.26
C ILE A 329 8.42 12.49 -12.87
N VAL A 330 9.27 12.24 -11.87
CA VAL A 330 10.31 13.17 -11.45
C VAL A 330 11.69 12.59 -11.74
N ASP A 331 12.63 13.46 -12.09
CA ASP A 331 14.03 13.15 -12.31
C ASP A 331 14.91 14.23 -11.68
N ILE A 332 16.11 13.86 -11.20
CA ILE A 332 17.05 14.82 -10.60
C ILE A 332 18.40 14.72 -11.32
N ARG A 333 18.96 15.87 -11.66
CA ARG A 333 20.35 16.02 -12.09
C ARG A 333 21.10 16.77 -11.00
N LYS A 334 22.16 16.17 -10.48
CA LYS A 334 22.96 16.68 -9.36
C LYS A 334 24.28 17.28 -9.87
N SER A 335 24.97 18.02 -9.00
CA SER A 335 26.35 18.47 -9.17
C SER A 335 26.58 19.21 -10.50
N LEU A 336 25.65 20.10 -10.82
CA LEU A 336 25.73 21.00 -11.97
C LEU A 336 26.55 22.25 -11.59
N GLY A 337 27.02 22.98 -12.62
CA GLY A 337 27.85 24.17 -12.45
C GLY A 337 29.33 23.84 -12.20
N SER A 338 30.18 24.86 -12.19
CA SER A 338 31.64 24.71 -11.99
C SER A 338 32.00 24.24 -10.57
N SER A 339 31.20 24.62 -9.58
CA SER A 339 31.35 24.23 -8.16
C SER A 339 30.65 22.93 -7.80
N GLY A 340 29.82 22.36 -8.68
CA GLY A 340 28.98 21.19 -8.37
C GLY A 340 27.93 21.44 -7.28
N SER A 341 27.57 22.71 -7.03
CA SER A 341 26.59 23.11 -6.01
C SER A 341 25.15 23.07 -6.48
N ASP A 342 24.92 22.94 -7.79
CA ASP A 342 23.60 23.15 -8.36
C ASP A 342 22.94 21.80 -8.65
N PHE A 343 21.63 21.73 -8.47
CA PHE A 343 20.84 20.59 -8.92
C PHE A 343 19.59 21.05 -9.64
N GLU A 344 19.12 20.22 -10.56
CA GLU A 344 17.93 20.45 -11.36
C GLU A 344 16.96 19.29 -11.17
N VAL A 345 15.74 19.62 -10.75
CA VAL A 345 14.63 18.67 -10.65
C VAL A 345 13.75 18.87 -11.87
N ARG A 346 13.50 17.80 -12.61
CA ARG A 346 12.66 17.79 -13.80
C ARG A 346 11.41 16.97 -13.54
N LEU A 347 10.25 17.61 -13.67
CA LEU A 347 8.94 17.00 -13.57
C LEU A 347 8.34 16.84 -14.97
N ILE A 348 7.93 15.61 -15.32
CA ILE A 348 7.26 15.28 -16.59
C ILE A 348 5.80 14.94 -16.27
N LEU A 349 4.87 15.67 -16.87
CA LEU A 349 3.43 15.50 -16.70
C LEU A 349 2.79 14.95 -17.97
N ASN A 350 2.08 13.83 -17.83
CA ASN A 350 1.38 13.12 -18.89
C ASN A 350 -0.12 13.13 -18.62
N THR A 351 -0.88 13.79 -19.49
CA THR A 351 -2.35 13.85 -19.37
C THR A 351 -3.07 13.09 -20.49
N ASN A 352 -2.34 12.29 -21.27
CA ASN A 352 -2.89 11.42 -22.31
C ASN A 352 -3.22 10.06 -21.71
N PHE A 353 -4.26 10.02 -20.88
CA PHE A 353 -4.61 8.84 -20.10
C PHE A 353 -5.08 7.67 -20.99
N PRO A 354 -4.56 6.45 -20.77
CA PRO A 354 -4.98 5.26 -21.53
C PRO A 354 -6.49 5.01 -21.45
N GLY A 355 -7.09 4.67 -22.59
CA GLY A 355 -8.53 4.39 -22.68
C GLY A 355 -9.42 5.63 -22.75
N TYR A 356 -8.84 6.83 -22.84
CA TYR A 356 -9.56 8.08 -23.05
C TYR A 356 -9.05 8.76 -24.33
N SER A 357 -9.97 9.16 -25.21
CA SER A 357 -9.62 9.99 -26.36
C SER A 357 -9.29 11.40 -25.87
N SER A 358 -8.27 12.02 -26.44
CA SER A 358 -8.00 13.45 -26.26
C SER A 358 -9.03 14.24 -27.07
N SER A 359 -10.29 14.28 -26.64
CA SER A 359 -11.35 15.01 -27.34
C SER A 359 -11.10 16.52 -27.22
N ASN A 360 -10.83 17.16 -28.36
CA ASN A 360 -10.86 18.60 -28.65
C ASN A 360 -10.35 19.55 -27.54
N ARG A 361 -9.06 19.90 -27.62
CA ARG A 361 -8.67 21.26 -27.27
C ARG A 361 -9.41 22.22 -28.22
N PRO A 362 -9.98 23.34 -27.76
CA PRO A 362 -10.58 24.33 -28.65
C PRO A 362 -9.47 25.04 -29.44
N GLY A 363 -9.04 24.43 -30.53
CA GLY A 363 -8.28 25.07 -31.60
C GLY A 363 -9.26 25.48 -32.69
N GLY A 364 -9.36 26.77 -32.98
CA GLY A 364 -10.27 27.29 -33.98
C GLY A 364 -9.93 26.82 -35.40
N ARG A 365 -10.94 26.38 -36.15
CA ARG A 365 -11.18 26.82 -37.54
C ARG A 365 -12.51 26.31 -38.09
N ASN A 366 -13.12 27.19 -38.87
CA ASN A 366 -14.36 27.09 -39.64
C ASN A 366 -14.67 25.72 -40.26
N GLY A 367 -15.94 25.32 -40.13
CA GLY A 367 -16.56 24.28 -40.93
C GLY A 367 -18.08 24.32 -40.75
N SER A 368 -18.76 25.03 -41.66
CA SER A 368 -20.22 24.99 -41.82
C SER A 368 -20.65 23.58 -42.23
N GLY A 369 -21.68 23.02 -41.58
CA GLY A 369 -22.25 21.74 -42.01
C GLY A 369 -23.17 21.06 -40.99
N THR A 370 -24.43 21.50 -40.99
CA THR A 370 -25.66 20.70 -40.76
C THR A 370 -25.69 19.72 -39.57
N SER A 371 -26.36 20.16 -38.51
CA SER A 371 -26.81 19.38 -37.37
C SER A 371 -27.96 18.41 -37.70
N THR A 372 -27.78 17.12 -37.42
CA THR A 372 -28.87 16.18 -37.12
C THR A 372 -28.90 15.92 -35.61
N PRO A 373 -30.06 16.02 -34.93
CA PRO A 373 -30.12 15.78 -33.49
C PRO A 373 -30.35 14.30 -33.22
N SER A 374 -29.35 13.60 -32.68
CA SER A 374 -29.57 12.30 -32.05
C SER A 374 -30.05 12.54 -30.62
N PHE A 375 -31.37 12.45 -30.45
CA PHE A 375 -32.00 12.16 -29.16
C PHE A 375 -31.71 10.71 -28.78
N LEU A 376 -30.98 10.48 -27.69
CA LEU A 376 -31.12 9.33 -26.79
C LEU A 376 -30.23 9.54 -25.56
N GLY A 377 -30.86 9.48 -24.39
CA GLY A 377 -30.32 9.92 -23.11
C GLY A 377 -29.25 9.02 -22.49
N GLY A 378 -28.51 9.62 -21.56
CA GLY A 378 -27.55 8.97 -20.70
C GLY A 378 -26.79 10.02 -19.89
N GLY A 379 -27.39 10.47 -18.78
CA GLY A 379 -26.73 11.37 -17.83
C GLY A 379 -25.54 10.67 -17.19
N GLY A 380 -24.34 11.04 -17.62
CA GLY A 380 -23.08 10.72 -16.97
C GLY A 380 -22.17 11.93 -17.11
N ASN A 381 -21.60 12.41 -16.01
CA ASN A 381 -20.64 13.51 -16.02
C ASN A 381 -19.46 13.16 -16.93
N SER A 382 -19.50 13.66 -18.17
CA SER A 382 -18.55 13.41 -19.23
C SER A 382 -17.34 14.34 -19.13
N SER A 383 -16.64 14.33 -17.99
CA SER A 383 -15.30 14.92 -17.89
C SER A 383 -14.28 13.80 -17.94
N GLY A 384 -13.39 13.82 -18.93
CA GLY A 384 -12.23 12.92 -18.98
C GLY A 384 -11.33 13.07 -17.74
N PRO A 385 -10.29 12.23 -17.60
CA PRO A 385 -9.48 12.22 -16.39
C PRO A 385 -8.80 13.57 -16.13
N VAL A 386 -8.77 13.98 -14.86
CA VAL A 386 -8.22 15.27 -14.44
C VAL A 386 -7.10 15.04 -13.43
N LEU A 387 -5.90 15.54 -13.76
CA LEU A 387 -4.73 15.53 -12.87
C LEU A 387 -4.76 16.76 -11.94
N GLU A 388 -4.68 16.54 -10.64
CA GLU A 388 -4.73 17.57 -9.60
C GLU A 388 -3.63 17.35 -8.55
N ASP A 389 -3.43 18.37 -7.73
CA ASP A 389 -2.58 18.34 -6.53
C ASP A 389 -1.15 17.83 -6.75
N VAL A 390 -0.53 18.26 -7.85
CA VAL A 390 0.84 17.86 -8.20
C VAL A 390 1.84 18.56 -7.27
N LEU A 391 2.54 17.76 -6.47
CA LEU A 391 3.54 18.21 -5.50
C LEU A 391 4.78 17.33 -5.59
N VAL A 392 5.93 17.94 -5.88
CA VAL A 392 7.23 17.27 -5.81
C VAL A 392 7.83 17.51 -4.42
N THR A 393 8.25 16.44 -3.76
CA THR A 393 8.92 16.46 -2.47
C THR A 393 10.34 15.93 -2.65
N ILE A 394 11.34 16.73 -2.26
CA ILE A 394 12.75 16.38 -2.33
C ILE A 394 13.30 16.38 -0.90
N PRO A 395 13.66 15.21 -0.33
CA PRO A 395 14.40 15.14 0.91
C PRO A 395 15.79 15.75 0.75
N ILE A 396 16.14 16.66 1.65
CA ILE A 396 17.40 17.39 1.64
C ILE A 396 18.29 16.85 2.76
N PRO A 397 19.60 16.63 2.54
CA PRO A 397 20.51 16.22 3.59
C PRO A 397 20.58 17.23 4.74
N LYS A 398 20.68 16.75 5.99
CA LYS A 398 20.80 17.62 7.20
C LYS A 398 22.03 18.52 7.21
N SER A 399 23.04 18.20 6.39
CA SER A 399 24.25 18.99 6.22
C SER A 399 24.01 20.28 5.42
N VAL A 400 22.91 20.36 4.66
CA VAL A 400 22.50 21.55 3.91
C VAL A 400 21.96 22.60 4.87
N ARG A 401 22.56 23.78 4.85
CA ARG A 401 22.13 24.94 5.65
C ARG A 401 21.00 25.68 4.96
N ASN A 402 21.14 25.93 3.67
CA ASN A 402 20.17 26.67 2.88
C ASN A 402 20.13 26.19 1.43
N ILE A 403 18.99 26.45 0.78
CA ILE A 403 18.81 26.29 -0.66
C ILE A 403 18.53 27.67 -1.25
N THR A 404 19.38 28.11 -2.17
CA THR A 404 19.26 29.40 -2.85
C THR A 404 18.92 29.22 -4.33
N ASP A 405 18.71 30.33 -5.03
CA ASP A 405 18.50 30.38 -6.48
C ASP A 405 17.40 29.44 -6.99
N MET A 406 16.33 29.31 -6.20
CA MET A 406 15.17 28.48 -6.55
C MET A 406 14.45 29.09 -7.76
N GLN A 407 14.70 28.51 -8.94
CA GLN A 407 14.11 28.93 -10.21
C GLN A 407 13.17 27.84 -10.72
N ALA A 408 11.89 27.97 -10.39
CA ALA A 408 10.83 27.11 -10.91
C ALA A 408 10.34 27.62 -12.27
N SER A 409 10.26 26.74 -13.27
CA SER A 409 9.66 27.08 -14.56
C SER A 409 8.13 27.18 -14.49
N ARG A 410 7.51 26.54 -13.48
CA ARG A 410 6.08 26.52 -13.20
C ARG A 410 5.84 26.36 -11.71
N GLY A 411 4.87 27.08 -11.16
CA GLY A 411 4.49 26.97 -9.75
C GLY A 411 5.57 27.47 -8.80
N ASP A 412 5.44 27.11 -7.53
CA ASP A 412 6.22 27.69 -6.44
C ASP A 412 6.95 26.60 -5.66
N ALA A 413 8.20 26.89 -5.29
CA ALA A 413 9.05 26.01 -4.50
C ALA A 413 9.36 26.62 -3.13
N LEU A 414 9.30 25.80 -2.09
CA LEU A 414 9.53 26.20 -0.70
C LEU A 414 10.43 25.18 -0.01
N PHE A 415 11.56 25.64 0.52
CA PHE A 415 12.42 24.84 1.39
C PHE A 415 12.04 25.05 2.85
N SER A 416 11.85 23.96 3.59
CA SER A 416 11.61 23.96 5.03
C SER A 416 12.83 23.38 5.77
N PRO A 417 13.76 24.22 6.30
CA PRO A 417 14.97 23.74 6.98
C PRO A 417 14.68 22.83 8.18
N GLY A 418 13.63 23.12 8.96
CA GLY A 418 13.27 22.31 10.14
C GLY A 418 12.88 20.86 9.79
N ASN A 419 12.29 20.65 8.62
CA ASN A 419 11.88 19.32 8.15
C ASN A 419 12.91 18.69 7.19
N ASN A 420 13.93 19.43 6.76
CA ASN A 420 14.89 19.04 5.73
C ASN A 420 14.20 18.60 4.43
N VAL A 421 13.18 19.34 3.99
CA VAL A 421 12.39 19.01 2.81
C VAL A 421 12.21 20.25 1.94
N LEU A 422 12.47 20.07 0.64
CA LEU A 422 12.10 21.02 -0.41
C LEU A 422 10.80 20.55 -1.08
N GLU A 423 9.79 21.39 -1.08
CA GLU A 423 8.49 21.13 -1.68
C GLU A 423 8.28 22.03 -2.89
N TRP A 424 7.86 21.46 -4.01
CA TRP A 424 7.59 22.19 -5.24
C TRP A 424 6.19 21.88 -5.75
N ARG A 425 5.30 22.86 -5.65
CA ARG A 425 3.90 22.75 -6.02
C ARG A 425 3.70 23.24 -7.45
N VAL A 426 3.21 22.36 -8.32
CA VAL A 426 2.99 22.68 -9.73
C VAL A 426 1.48 22.79 -9.99
N PRO A 427 0.96 24.00 -10.31
CA PRO A 427 -0.46 24.20 -10.51
C PRO A 427 -0.95 23.47 -11.77
N THR A 428 -2.15 22.87 -11.67
CA THR A 428 -2.79 22.16 -12.80
C THR A 428 -4.03 22.88 -13.35
N LYS A 429 -4.42 24.02 -12.77
CA LYS A 429 -5.70 24.69 -13.07
C LYS A 429 -5.58 25.94 -13.98
N ASP A 430 -4.44 26.65 -14.01
CA ASP A 430 -4.41 28.01 -14.60
C ASP A 430 -3.16 28.38 -15.46
N ALA A 431 -2.44 27.42 -16.05
CA ALA A 431 -1.28 27.75 -16.89
C ALA A 431 -1.07 26.80 -18.07
N GLY A 432 -1.69 27.12 -19.21
CA GLY A 432 -1.48 26.39 -20.46
C GLY A 432 -1.76 24.89 -20.35
N THR A 433 -1.13 24.10 -21.21
CA THR A 433 -1.31 22.65 -21.19
C THR A 433 -0.59 22.07 -19.96
N VAL A 434 -1.35 21.46 -19.05
CA VAL A 434 -0.81 20.75 -17.87
C VAL A 434 0.23 19.70 -18.27
N SER A 435 0.12 19.14 -19.48
CA SER A 435 1.10 18.23 -20.06
C SER A 435 2.43 18.92 -20.39
N GLY A 436 3.52 18.18 -20.27
CA GLY A 436 4.85 18.64 -20.67
C GLY A 436 5.86 18.53 -19.54
N THR A 437 6.96 19.27 -19.67
CA THR A 437 8.05 19.25 -18.70
C THR A 437 8.08 20.57 -17.94
N ALA A 438 8.26 20.49 -16.62
CA ALA A 438 8.60 21.60 -15.76
C ALA A 438 9.96 21.32 -15.09
N THR A 439 10.70 22.36 -14.74
CA THR A 439 12.00 22.25 -14.09
C THR A 439 12.08 23.17 -12.88
N LEU A 440 12.78 22.73 -11.85
CA LEU A 440 13.19 23.54 -10.71
C LEU A 440 14.71 23.45 -10.59
N ARG A 441 15.39 24.59 -10.69
CA ARG A 441 16.84 24.69 -10.46
C ARG A 441 17.07 25.28 -9.07
N CYS A 442 18.07 24.75 -8.37
CA CYS A 442 18.40 25.14 -7.00
C CYS A 442 19.91 25.03 -6.77
N THR A 443 20.41 25.84 -5.84
CA THR A 443 21.80 25.80 -5.38
C THR A 443 21.82 25.38 -3.91
N VAL A 444 22.64 24.39 -3.55
CA VAL A 444 22.82 24.01 -2.13
C VAL A 444 23.97 24.78 -1.50
N ALA A 445 23.80 25.16 -0.24
CA ALA A 445 24.88 25.68 0.60
C ALA A 445 24.99 24.86 1.89
N GLY A 446 26.15 24.27 2.12
CA GLY A 446 26.46 23.51 3.33
C GLY A 446 26.89 24.39 4.50
N HIS A 447 27.11 23.77 5.65
CA HIS A 447 27.80 24.43 6.76
C HIS A 447 29.29 24.47 6.44
N SER A 448 29.87 25.66 6.30
CA SER A 448 31.32 25.83 6.16
C SER A 448 32.01 25.37 7.44
N THR A 449 32.70 24.23 7.41
CA THR A 449 33.71 23.88 8.40
C THR A 449 34.94 24.72 8.10
N GLY A 450 35.30 25.63 9.02
CA GLY A 450 36.27 26.70 8.79
C GLY A 450 37.74 26.29 8.60
N ASP A 451 38.03 25.06 8.16
CA ASP A 451 39.39 24.49 8.06
C ASP A 451 39.76 23.95 6.66
N ASP A 452 38.93 24.14 5.63
CA ASP A 452 39.27 23.68 4.28
C ASP A 452 39.94 24.81 3.46
N ASP A 453 41.27 24.85 3.47
CA ASP A 453 42.06 25.60 2.48
C ASP A 453 41.78 25.03 1.07
N PHE A 454 41.16 25.83 0.20
CA PHE A 454 40.82 25.46 -1.17
C PHE A 454 41.91 25.91 -2.15
N ASP A 455 42.43 24.99 -2.96
CA ASP A 455 43.16 25.37 -4.18
C ASP A 455 42.14 25.67 -5.29
N ASP A 456 42.04 26.94 -5.67
CA ASP A 456 41.24 27.46 -6.80
C ASP A 456 42.14 27.77 -8.01
N GLU A 457 43.26 27.03 -8.18
CA GLU A 457 44.06 27.11 -9.40
C GLU A 457 43.52 26.12 -10.45
N ALA A 458 42.90 26.69 -11.47
CA ALA A 458 42.58 26.00 -12.71
C ALA A 458 43.89 25.60 -13.42
N GLU A 459 44.37 24.38 -13.19
CA GLU A 459 45.42 23.81 -14.05
C GLU A 459 44.84 23.59 -15.46
N GLU A 460 45.49 24.22 -16.45
CA GLU A 460 45.25 23.94 -17.87
C GLU A 460 45.57 22.46 -18.15
N VAL A 461 44.54 21.70 -18.53
CA VAL A 461 44.67 20.27 -18.87
C VAL A 461 45.34 20.13 -20.23
N ASP A 462 46.51 19.50 -20.26
CA ASP A 462 47.20 19.01 -21.46
C ASP A 462 46.29 18.01 -22.23
N PRO A 463 45.94 18.25 -23.51
CA PRO A 463 44.94 17.48 -24.23
C PRO A 463 45.32 16.02 -24.58
N GLU A 464 46.47 15.50 -24.16
CA GLU A 464 46.87 14.09 -24.38
C GLU A 464 47.07 13.23 -23.12
N ALA A 465 46.69 13.72 -21.92
CA ALA A 465 46.77 12.90 -20.72
C ALA A 465 45.64 11.84 -20.65
N ASN A 466 46.00 10.59 -20.96
CA ASN A 466 45.13 9.41 -20.94
C ASN A 466 44.79 9.00 -19.49
N LEU A 467 43.68 9.51 -18.93
CA LEU A 467 43.22 9.24 -17.56
C LEU A 467 42.46 7.91 -17.42
N LEU A 468 43.10 6.77 -17.72
CA LEU A 468 42.53 5.46 -17.40
C LEU A 468 43.59 4.39 -17.12
N GLN A 469 44.44 4.62 -16.11
CA GLN A 469 45.42 3.62 -15.67
C GLN A 469 45.69 3.75 -14.16
N GLY A 470 44.66 3.54 -13.33
CA GLY A 470 44.77 3.68 -11.87
C GLY A 470 44.14 2.56 -11.04
N TYR A 471 43.66 1.48 -11.67
CA TYR A 471 43.12 0.32 -10.96
C TYR A 471 43.50 -0.95 -11.69
N TYR A 472 44.63 -1.53 -11.32
CA TYR A 472 44.90 -2.98 -11.20
C TYR A 472 46.40 -3.12 -10.94
N ASP A 473 46.74 -3.55 -9.73
CA ASP A 473 48.08 -3.99 -9.38
C ASP A 473 47.95 -5.37 -8.72
N PRO A 474 48.47 -6.44 -9.36
CA PRO A 474 48.98 -7.57 -8.62
C PRO A 474 50.48 -7.75 -8.90
N GLU A 475 51.24 -7.64 -7.81
CA GLU A 475 52.68 -7.92 -7.68
C GLU A 475 53.10 -9.33 -8.17
N PRO A 476 54.41 -9.58 -8.40
CA PRO A 476 54.94 -10.42 -9.47
C PRO A 476 55.29 -11.85 -9.05
N SER A 477 55.39 -12.76 -10.03
CA SER A 477 56.23 -13.95 -9.92
C SER A 477 56.96 -14.25 -11.23
N THR A 478 58.15 -14.81 -11.07
CA THR A 478 59.32 -14.78 -11.95
C THR A 478 59.40 -15.91 -12.99
N SER A 479 59.97 -15.56 -14.16
CA SER A 479 60.82 -16.33 -15.09
C SER A 479 60.36 -17.68 -15.69
N TYR A 480 60.39 -17.82 -17.02
CA TYR A 480 61.40 -18.57 -17.80
C TYR A 480 61.21 -18.39 -19.35
N GLN A 481 62.35 -18.13 -20.02
CA GLN A 481 62.81 -18.31 -21.42
C GLN A 481 61.90 -18.37 -22.68
N ALA A 482 62.46 -17.74 -23.73
CA ALA A 482 62.09 -17.51 -25.15
C ALA A 482 62.15 -18.78 -26.05
N PRO A 483 62.12 -18.73 -27.43
CA PRO A 483 61.97 -17.59 -28.37
C PRO A 483 61.04 -17.80 -29.62
N GLU A 484 60.80 -16.68 -30.33
CA GLU A 484 60.60 -16.47 -31.80
C GLU A 484 59.53 -17.29 -32.57
N GLU A 485 58.81 -16.81 -33.59
CA GLU A 485 59.09 -15.92 -34.72
C GLU A 485 57.75 -15.64 -35.47
N GLY A 486 57.69 -14.66 -36.40
CA GLY A 486 56.74 -14.77 -37.53
C GLY A 486 55.76 -13.60 -37.78
N THR A 487 56.23 -12.67 -38.60
CA THR A 487 55.54 -11.56 -39.27
C THR A 487 54.26 -11.92 -40.04
N THR A 488 53.26 -11.01 -40.11
CA THR A 488 52.89 -10.26 -41.35
C THR A 488 51.56 -9.48 -41.23
N LYS A 489 51.59 -8.23 -41.69
CA LYS A 489 50.44 -7.36 -41.95
C LYS A 489 49.76 -7.77 -43.26
N ARG A 490 48.41 -7.80 -43.33
CA ARG A 490 47.69 -7.10 -44.42
C ARG A 490 46.17 -6.91 -44.21
N LYS A 491 45.79 -5.66 -44.43
CA LYS A 491 44.48 -5.06 -44.75
C LYS A 491 43.59 -5.94 -45.65
N THR A 492 42.27 -5.98 -45.44
CA THR A 492 41.27 -5.18 -46.20
C THR A 492 39.81 -5.60 -45.98
N LYS A 493 38.97 -4.58 -45.79
CA LYS A 493 37.60 -4.35 -46.32
C LYS A 493 36.61 -5.52 -46.48
N LYS A 494 35.62 -5.47 -45.57
CA LYS A 494 34.16 -5.59 -45.81
C LYS A 494 33.72 -5.44 -47.28
N LYS A 495 32.97 -6.42 -47.78
CA LYS A 495 31.83 -6.17 -48.68
C LYS A 495 30.67 -7.14 -48.43
N LYS A 496 29.48 -6.54 -48.55
CA LYS A 496 28.14 -6.94 -48.12
C LYS A 496 27.37 -7.51 -49.32
N LYS A 497 26.57 -8.57 -49.15
CA LYS A 497 25.41 -8.99 -49.98
C LYS A 497 24.66 -10.07 -49.19
N LYS A 498 23.46 -9.86 -48.61
CA LYS A 498 22.10 -9.63 -49.15
C LYS A 498 21.50 -10.84 -49.89
N LYS A 499 20.70 -11.61 -49.11
CA LYS A 499 19.35 -12.21 -49.35
C LYS A 499 19.02 -12.89 -50.68
N VAL A 500 18.39 -14.07 -50.60
CA VAL A 500 17.09 -14.54 -51.18
C VAL A 500 16.98 -16.07 -50.86
N LYS A 501 16.04 -16.57 -50.02
CA LYS A 501 14.69 -17.16 -50.28
C LYS A 501 14.66 -18.12 -51.51
N LYS A 502 14.06 -19.31 -51.58
CA LYS A 502 12.94 -19.95 -50.87
C LYS A 502 12.73 -21.39 -51.42
N SER A 503 11.90 -22.17 -50.72
CA SER A 503 11.07 -23.32 -51.17
C SER A 503 11.79 -24.67 -51.28
N SER A 504 11.22 -25.84 -51.00
CA SER A 504 9.83 -26.35 -50.96
C SER A 504 9.86 -27.75 -50.27
N ARG A 505 8.99 -28.09 -49.29
CA ARG A 505 7.66 -28.77 -49.36
C ARG A 505 7.70 -30.33 -49.38
N ALA A 506 7.11 -30.90 -48.31
CA ALA A 506 6.29 -32.13 -48.14
C ALA A 506 6.85 -33.52 -48.54
N ALA A 507 7.08 -34.47 -47.61
CA ALA A 507 6.15 -35.41 -46.89
C ALA A 507 5.96 -36.75 -47.65
N PRO A 508 5.43 -37.85 -47.07
CA PRO A 508 5.52 -38.44 -45.71
C PRO A 508 5.81 -39.98 -45.74
N ALA A 509 5.93 -40.64 -44.57
CA ALA A 509 5.31 -41.94 -44.21
C ALA A 509 6.13 -42.74 -43.15
N ILE A 510 5.40 -43.23 -42.15
CA ILE A 510 5.69 -44.22 -41.07
C ILE A 510 4.97 -45.52 -41.54
N PRO A 511 5.17 -46.80 -41.08
CA PRO A 511 5.45 -47.21 -39.70
C PRO A 511 6.18 -48.57 -39.45
N ASP A 512 6.06 -49.02 -38.20
CA ASP A 512 6.30 -50.35 -37.59
C ASP A 512 7.67 -50.59 -36.94
N ALA A 513 7.81 -51.37 -35.87
CA ALA A 513 7.07 -51.76 -34.65
C ALA A 513 7.98 -52.81 -33.95
N ASP A 514 7.67 -53.14 -32.68
CA ASP A 514 8.20 -54.24 -31.84
C ASP A 514 9.52 -54.04 -31.08
N GLN A 515 9.74 -54.65 -29.91
CA GLN A 515 9.02 -54.88 -28.64
C GLN A 515 10.01 -55.65 -27.72
N GLN A 516 9.72 -55.70 -26.40
CA GLN A 516 10.31 -56.54 -25.32
C GLN A 516 11.57 -55.99 -24.61
N GLU A 517 11.52 -55.52 -23.36
CA GLU A 517 11.31 -56.19 -22.03
C GLU A 517 12.53 -56.97 -21.52
N GLU A 518 13.18 -56.48 -20.44
CA GLU A 518 13.43 -57.20 -19.17
C GLU A 518 14.22 -56.33 -18.14
N ILE A 519 13.79 -56.43 -16.87
CA ILE A 519 14.35 -55.94 -15.59
C ILE A 519 14.37 -57.20 -14.67
N PRO A 520 15.09 -57.38 -13.52
CA PRO A 520 15.98 -56.51 -12.70
C PRO A 520 17.31 -57.19 -12.25
N GLN A 521 18.17 -56.48 -11.49
CA GLN A 521 18.69 -56.95 -10.18
C GLN A 521 19.70 -55.96 -9.53
N GLU A 522 19.45 -55.62 -8.26
CA GLU A 522 20.44 -55.25 -7.22
C GLU A 522 20.68 -56.52 -6.36
N PRO A 523 21.82 -56.72 -5.63
CA PRO A 523 22.31 -55.81 -4.57
C PRO A 523 23.84 -55.81 -4.30
N SER A 524 24.31 -54.96 -3.36
CA SER A 524 25.33 -55.24 -2.29
C SER A 524 26.42 -54.16 -2.13
N GLN A 525 26.50 -53.53 -0.95
CA GLN A 525 27.71 -52.91 -0.36
C GLN A 525 28.51 -53.97 0.44
N PRO A 526 29.84 -53.81 0.68
CA PRO A 526 30.28 -53.17 1.93
C PRO A 526 31.65 -52.42 1.92
N GLN A 527 31.79 -51.52 2.91
CA GLN A 527 32.98 -51.15 3.71
C GLN A 527 33.99 -50.07 3.26
N SER A 528 34.40 -49.32 4.28
CA SER A 528 35.17 -48.07 4.38
C SER A 528 36.70 -48.25 4.49
N PRO A 529 37.48 -47.16 4.35
CA PRO A 529 38.31 -46.75 5.50
C PRO A 529 38.47 -45.23 5.76
N THR A 530 38.93 -44.98 6.98
CA THR A 530 39.17 -43.81 7.87
C THR A 530 40.05 -42.65 7.34
N PRO A 531 39.93 -41.41 7.89
CA PRO A 531 40.60 -40.18 7.37
C PRO A 531 41.96 -39.87 8.03
N PRO A 532 42.82 -39.03 7.42
CA PRO A 532 44.04 -38.54 8.07
C PRO A 532 43.82 -37.22 8.86
N GLN A 533 44.47 -37.18 10.03
CA GLN A 533 44.54 -36.09 11.02
C GLN A 533 45.58 -34.99 10.67
N PRO A 534 45.58 -33.85 11.39
CA PRO A 534 46.22 -32.59 11.00
C PRO A 534 47.64 -32.40 11.57
N SER A 535 48.53 -31.74 10.83
CA SER A 535 49.89 -31.39 11.28
C SER A 535 50.02 -29.92 11.70
N LEU A 536 49.99 -29.75 13.02
CA LEU A 536 50.70 -28.83 13.92
C LEU A 536 51.56 -27.67 13.34
N SER A 537 51.21 -26.47 13.79
CA SER A 537 52.02 -25.23 13.82
C SER A 537 53.07 -25.25 14.95
N PRO A 538 54.20 -24.54 14.81
CA PRO A 538 55.00 -24.09 15.96
C PRO A 538 54.98 -22.55 16.14
N GLN A 539 54.71 -22.11 17.36
CA GLN A 539 55.09 -20.80 17.94
C GLN A 539 56.14 -21.05 19.04
N PRO A 540 56.72 -20.03 19.70
CA PRO A 540 57.62 -18.98 19.20
C PRO A 540 58.94 -18.96 20.01
N GLN A 541 60.00 -18.32 19.52
CA GLN A 541 61.14 -17.94 20.37
C GLN A 541 61.50 -16.45 20.22
N ALA A 542 61.83 -15.90 21.38
CA ALA A 542 61.82 -14.49 21.75
C ALA A 542 62.99 -13.68 21.17
N GLN A 543 62.73 -12.39 20.90
CA GLN A 543 63.72 -11.32 21.02
C GLN A 543 63.03 -9.98 21.26
N GLN A 544 63.45 -9.30 22.33
CA GLN A 544 63.12 -7.93 22.72
C GLN A 544 64.16 -6.94 22.12
N PRO A 545 63.92 -5.62 22.17
CA PRO A 545 64.00 -4.72 21.01
C PRO A 545 65.32 -3.94 20.90
N PRO A 546 65.61 -3.30 19.75
CA PRO A 546 66.45 -2.12 19.72
C PRO A 546 65.59 -0.85 19.72
N THR A 547 65.92 0.04 20.63
CA THR A 547 65.49 1.43 20.78
C THR A 547 66.03 2.33 19.67
N ASP A 548 65.21 3.31 19.28
CA ASP A 548 65.49 4.66 18.76
C ASP A 548 66.67 4.87 17.79
N ASP A 549 66.34 5.30 16.57
CA ASP A 549 66.29 6.73 16.20
C ASP A 549 66.49 6.89 14.68
N ALA A 550 65.40 7.16 13.95
CA ALA A 550 65.44 7.66 12.57
C ALA A 550 64.06 8.20 12.17
N SER A 551 63.85 9.48 12.49
CA SER A 551 62.90 10.42 11.88
C SER A 551 62.12 9.89 10.66
N ARG A 552 60.89 9.42 10.87
CA ARG A 552 59.89 9.27 9.81
C ARG A 552 58.72 10.20 10.09
N SER A 553 58.58 11.16 9.17
CA SER A 553 57.49 12.12 9.02
C SER A 553 56.11 11.54 9.39
N ILE A 554 55.44 12.13 10.38
CA ILE A 554 54.05 11.84 10.78
C ILE A 554 53.11 12.80 10.03
N PHE A 555 53.18 12.81 8.70
CA PHE A 555 52.18 13.52 7.88
C PHE A 555 51.52 12.52 6.94
N HIS A 556 50.51 11.80 7.45
CA HIS A 556 49.43 11.36 6.59
C HIS A 556 48.62 12.60 6.23
N THR A 557 48.95 13.23 5.10
CA THR A 557 48.08 14.25 4.50
C THR A 557 46.79 13.57 4.05
N THR A 558 45.69 13.84 4.75
CA THR A 558 44.35 13.52 4.28
C THR A 558 44.21 14.08 2.86
N GLN A 559 43.85 13.27 1.86
CA GLN A 559 43.61 13.78 0.51
C GLN A 559 42.57 14.91 0.59
N ARG A 560 43.00 16.15 0.27
CA ARG A 560 42.13 17.33 0.26
C ARG A 560 41.04 17.11 -0.78
N LYS A 561 39.78 17.16 -0.33
CA LYS A 561 38.62 16.98 -1.22
C LYS A 561 38.43 18.23 -2.05
N THR A 562 38.15 18.07 -3.34
CA THR A 562 37.77 19.22 -4.17
C THR A 562 36.43 19.79 -3.70
N LYS A 563 36.19 21.08 -3.94
CA LYS A 563 34.92 21.75 -3.61
C LYS A 563 33.69 21.01 -4.18
N ALA A 564 33.82 20.44 -5.37
CA ALA A 564 32.80 19.61 -6.00
C ALA A 564 32.52 18.30 -5.24
N GLN A 565 33.55 17.64 -4.71
CA GLN A 565 33.41 16.41 -3.90
C GLN A 565 32.73 16.70 -2.55
N LEU A 566 33.00 17.86 -1.95
CA LEU A 566 32.31 18.31 -0.74
C LEU A 566 30.83 18.57 -1.03
N ASN A 567 30.53 19.32 -2.09
CA ASN A 567 29.16 19.64 -2.50
C ASN A 567 28.35 18.40 -2.94
N ALA A 568 29.00 17.35 -3.44
CA ALA A 568 28.32 16.10 -3.77
C ALA A 568 27.59 15.48 -2.56
N THR A 569 28.13 15.64 -1.34
CA THR A 569 27.49 15.14 -0.10
C THR A 569 26.26 15.94 0.32
N LEU A 570 26.07 17.13 -0.23
CA LEU A 570 24.95 18.03 0.02
C LEU A 570 23.78 17.80 -0.96
N MET A 571 24.00 17.00 -2.00
CA MET A 571 22.99 16.78 -3.03
C MET A 571 21.83 15.90 -2.53
N PRO A 572 20.60 16.15 -2.99
CA PRO A 572 19.46 15.29 -2.67
C PRO A 572 19.65 13.87 -3.23
N ASN A 573 19.16 12.85 -2.53
CA ASN A 573 19.30 11.44 -2.93
C ASN A 573 18.04 10.84 -3.55
N SER A 574 16.91 11.52 -3.43
CA SER A 574 15.69 11.15 -4.14
C SER A 574 14.77 12.34 -4.33
N ALA A 575 13.80 12.19 -5.22
CA ALA A 575 12.62 13.03 -5.29
C ALA A 575 11.40 12.13 -5.44
N ALA A 576 10.30 12.54 -4.83
CA ALA A 576 9.02 11.87 -4.98
C ALA A 576 7.98 12.86 -5.50
N VAL A 577 7.05 12.39 -6.34
CA VAL A 577 5.90 13.19 -6.77
C VAL A 577 4.60 12.61 -6.20
N SER A 578 3.80 13.52 -5.63
CA SER A 578 2.43 13.29 -5.18
C SER A 578 1.46 13.91 -6.19
N PHE A 579 0.32 13.28 -6.40
CA PHE A 579 -0.75 13.77 -7.26
C PHE A 579 -2.06 13.03 -6.99
N SER A 580 -3.16 13.59 -7.48
CA SER A 580 -4.45 12.91 -7.56
C SER A 580 -4.95 12.89 -9.01
N VAL A 581 -5.61 11.81 -9.42
CA VAL A 581 -6.28 11.73 -10.72
C VAL A 581 -7.73 11.32 -10.51
N ARG A 582 -8.65 12.21 -10.87
CA ARG A 582 -10.09 11.90 -10.90
C ARG A 582 -10.45 11.29 -12.25
N GLY A 583 -11.25 10.23 -12.22
CA GLY A 583 -11.79 9.59 -13.42
C GLY A 583 -10.88 8.57 -14.10
N TRP A 584 -9.72 8.22 -13.51
CA TRP A 584 -8.81 7.20 -14.04
C TRP A 584 -8.16 6.40 -12.91
N LEU A 585 -7.87 5.13 -13.20
CA LEU A 585 -7.23 4.18 -12.28
C LEU A 585 -6.01 3.53 -12.97
N PRO A 586 -4.84 3.45 -12.30
CA PRO A 586 -3.66 2.79 -12.84
C PRO A 586 -3.83 1.30 -13.12
N SER A 587 -4.65 0.59 -12.33
CA SER A 587 -4.97 -0.81 -12.63
C SER A 587 -5.86 -0.96 -13.88
N GLY A 588 -6.56 0.09 -14.28
CA GLY A 588 -7.59 0.01 -15.32
C GLY A 588 -8.83 -0.82 -14.95
N ILE A 589 -8.95 -1.26 -13.69
CA ILE A 589 -10.17 -1.89 -13.17
C ILE A 589 -11.32 -0.89 -13.25
N LYS A 590 -12.50 -1.38 -13.66
CA LYS A 590 -13.72 -0.58 -13.79
C LYS A 590 -14.91 -1.40 -13.31
N VAL A 591 -15.96 -0.68 -12.90
CA VAL A 591 -17.28 -1.29 -12.72
C VAL A 591 -17.88 -1.52 -14.10
N ASP A 592 -18.15 -2.79 -14.43
CA ASP A 592 -18.84 -3.19 -15.64
C ASP A 592 -20.36 -3.02 -15.47
N SER A 593 -20.90 -3.59 -14.39
CA SER A 593 -22.33 -3.48 -14.08
C SER A 593 -22.59 -3.62 -12.58
N LEU A 594 -23.69 -3.01 -12.12
CA LEU A 594 -24.21 -3.17 -10.77
C LEU A 594 -25.70 -3.48 -10.88
N ASN A 595 -26.09 -4.70 -10.55
CA ASN A 595 -27.46 -5.21 -10.71
C ASN A 595 -28.08 -5.56 -9.37
N ILE A 596 -29.40 -5.38 -9.26
CA ILE A 596 -30.19 -5.90 -8.14
C ILE A 596 -30.87 -7.17 -8.64
N ASP A 597 -30.84 -8.23 -7.85
CA ASP A 597 -31.61 -9.45 -8.10
C ASP A 597 -32.99 -9.32 -7.44
N PRO A 598 -34.07 -9.03 -8.20
CA PRO A 598 -35.39 -8.79 -7.63
C PRO A 598 -36.00 -10.06 -7.00
N ARG A 599 -35.61 -11.25 -7.45
CA ARG A 599 -36.15 -12.52 -6.94
C ARG A 599 -35.60 -12.87 -5.56
N ARG A 600 -34.36 -12.45 -5.30
CA ARG A 600 -33.65 -12.69 -4.04
C ARG A 600 -33.71 -11.51 -3.08
N SER A 601 -34.17 -10.35 -3.56
CA SER A 601 -34.42 -9.16 -2.76
C SER A 601 -35.75 -9.24 -2.02
N ARG A 602 -35.82 -8.72 -0.79
CA ARG A 602 -37.04 -8.69 0.03
C ARG A 602 -37.36 -7.27 0.46
N GLY A 603 -38.64 -6.90 0.53
CA GLY A 603 -39.07 -5.56 0.95
C GLY A 603 -38.65 -4.43 -0.01
N LEU A 604 -38.25 -4.77 -1.23
CA LEU A 604 -38.01 -3.85 -2.33
C LEU A 604 -39.21 -3.92 -3.27
N GLY A 605 -39.82 -2.79 -3.62
CA GLY A 605 -40.92 -2.76 -4.59
C GLY A 605 -40.44 -3.21 -5.98
N GLU A 606 -41.27 -3.93 -6.73
CA GLU A 606 -40.92 -4.51 -8.04
C GLU A 606 -40.49 -3.46 -9.08
N THR A 607 -40.87 -2.19 -8.88
CA THR A 607 -40.55 -1.07 -9.78
C THR A 607 -39.37 -0.21 -9.32
N VAL A 608 -38.75 -0.53 -8.18
CA VAL A 608 -37.69 0.31 -7.60
C VAL A 608 -36.41 0.19 -8.43
N LYS A 609 -36.04 1.30 -9.10
CA LYS A 609 -34.76 1.46 -9.77
C LYS A 609 -33.94 2.50 -9.01
N PRO A 610 -32.87 2.10 -8.29
CA PRO A 610 -32.05 3.07 -7.58
C PRO A 610 -31.23 3.90 -8.56
N TYR A 611 -30.90 5.13 -8.15
CA TYR A 611 -29.82 5.88 -8.78
C TYR A 611 -28.50 5.14 -8.55
N LYS A 612 -27.68 5.06 -9.60
CA LYS A 612 -26.38 4.40 -9.57
C LYS A 612 -25.30 5.38 -9.99
N GLY A 613 -24.22 5.49 -9.22
CA GLY A 613 -23.06 6.27 -9.59
C GLY A 613 -21.77 5.52 -9.32
N VAL A 614 -20.74 5.83 -10.10
CA VAL A 614 -19.40 5.28 -9.93
C VAL A 614 -18.39 6.41 -9.97
N LYS A 615 -17.43 6.38 -9.04
CA LYS A 615 -16.31 7.31 -9.00
C LYS A 615 -14.99 6.54 -9.03
N TYR A 616 -14.03 7.10 -9.76
CA TYR A 616 -12.68 6.59 -9.87
C TYR A 616 -11.70 7.64 -9.37
N LEU A 617 -10.83 7.27 -8.45
CA LEU A 617 -9.82 8.16 -7.89
C LEU A 617 -8.49 7.43 -7.73
N CYS A 618 -7.47 7.91 -8.44
CA CYS A 618 -6.08 7.55 -8.14
C CYS A 618 -5.49 8.60 -7.20
N VAL A 619 -4.76 8.16 -6.18
CA VAL A 619 -3.97 9.01 -5.28
C VAL A 619 -2.55 8.49 -5.24
N SER A 620 -1.56 9.37 -5.35
CA SER A 620 -0.16 9.07 -5.09
C SER A 620 0.31 10.05 -4.01
N ARG A 621 0.72 9.54 -2.84
CA ARG A 621 1.27 10.36 -1.74
C ARG A 621 2.74 10.04 -1.60
N LYS A 622 3.60 10.89 -2.17
CA LYS A 622 5.03 10.59 -2.38
C LYS A 622 5.23 9.23 -3.08
N GLY A 623 4.23 8.84 -3.87
CA GLY A 623 4.11 7.46 -4.34
C GLY A 623 5.01 7.18 -5.53
N VAL A 624 5.34 8.16 -6.37
CA VAL A 624 6.29 7.97 -7.49
C VAL A 624 7.64 8.54 -7.10
N GLU A 625 8.56 7.67 -6.64
CA GLU A 625 9.91 8.03 -6.19
C GLU A 625 10.97 7.73 -7.26
N ARG A 626 11.84 8.70 -7.47
CA ARG A 626 13.10 8.58 -8.20
C ARG A 626 14.26 8.61 -7.22
N ARG A 627 15.03 7.52 -7.13
CA ARG A 627 16.31 7.49 -6.42
C ARG A 627 17.43 7.97 -7.34
N CYS A 628 18.42 8.65 -6.80
CA CYS A 628 19.45 9.33 -7.58
C CYS A 628 20.84 9.15 -6.98
#